data_AF-A0A2N0QH95-F1
#
_entry.id   AF-A0A2N0QH95-F1
#
_cell.length_a   1.000
_cell.length_b   1.000
_cell.length_c   1.000
_cell.angle_alpha   90.00
_cell.angle_beta   90.00
_cell.angle_gamma   90.00
#
_symmetry.space_group_name_H-M   'P 1'
#
loop_
_entity.id
_entity.type
_entity.pdbx_description
1 polymer ?
#
loop_
_entity_poly.entity_id
_entity_poly.type
_entity_poly.pdbx_seq_one_letter_code
_entity_poly.pdbx_strand_id
1 'polypeptide(L)'
;MLGKKLRFPAYFIVLPILFVIFIQFTPIDVPSVPTDLNHIAQIFLGSYIGLLLKPHMLKLSKKLLLLGLGSAIILLIVTYGTSWILREALGMSFATSYLSTAPGGLDQMGLIASAVHAE
;
A
#
# COMPACT_ATOMS: atom_id res chain seq x y z
N MET A 1 18.56 16.29 4.98
CA MET A 1 19.88 15.78 4.54
C MET A 1 20.54 14.81 5.54
N LEU A 2 19.84 14.30 6.58
CA LEU A 2 20.41 13.42 7.62
C LEU A 2 20.15 11.91 7.37
N GLY A 3 19.14 11.56 6.56
CA GLY A 3 18.72 10.16 6.31
C GLY A 3 19.51 9.37 5.26
N LYS A 4 20.47 9.98 4.54
CA LYS A 4 21.28 9.27 3.52
C LYS A 4 22.42 8.42 4.09
N LYS A 5 22.76 8.58 5.39
CA LYS A 5 23.90 7.89 6.01
C LYS A 5 23.54 6.55 6.66
N LEU A 6 22.27 6.39 7.06
CA LEU A 6 21.68 5.10 7.39
C LEU A 6 21.11 4.52 6.09
N ARG A 7 21.58 3.36 5.65
CA ARG A 7 21.03 2.63 4.49
C ARG A 7 19.63 2.06 4.79
N PHE A 8 18.71 2.90 5.23
CA PHE A 8 17.35 2.51 5.56
C PHE A 8 16.54 2.40 4.26
N PRO A 9 16.03 1.21 3.91
CA PRO A 9 15.15 1.06 2.77
C PRO A 9 13.91 1.95 2.95
N ALA A 10 13.50 2.64 1.88
CA ALA A 10 12.29 3.49 1.85
C ALA A 10 12.20 4.55 2.97
N TYR A 11 13.31 5.23 3.31
CA TYR A 11 13.34 6.24 4.38
C TYR A 11 12.22 7.31 4.26
N PHE A 12 11.79 7.63 3.04
CA PHE A 12 10.74 8.61 2.77
C PHE A 12 9.35 8.16 3.24
N ILE A 13 9.10 6.86 3.41
CA ILE A 13 7.85 6.29 3.95
C ILE A 13 8.02 5.98 5.44
N VAL A 14 9.17 5.42 5.82
CA VAL A 14 9.43 4.97 7.19
C VAL A 14 9.50 6.15 8.17
N LEU A 15 10.13 7.28 7.79
CA LEU A 15 10.21 8.44 8.68
C LEU A 15 8.83 9.03 9.05
N PRO A 16 7.93 9.31 8.08
CA PRO A 16 6.58 9.78 8.40
C PRO A 16 5.78 8.83 9.29
N ILE A 17 5.87 7.52 9.05
CA ILE A 17 5.18 6.51 9.89
C ILE A 17 5.71 6.55 11.32
N LEU A 18 7.04 6.52 11.49
CA LEU A 18 7.66 6.60 12.81
C LEU A 18 7.33 7.91 13.53
N PHE A 19 7.22 9.01 12.79
CA PHE A 19 6.83 10.30 13.34
C PHE A 19 5.39 10.29 13.85
N VAL A 20 4.45 9.73 13.11
CA VAL A 20 3.04 9.58 13.54
C VAL A 20 2.93 8.66 14.76
N ILE A 21 3.67 7.54 14.76
CA ILE A 21 3.76 6.63 15.92
C ILE A 21 4.30 7.38 17.15
N PHE A 22 5.33 8.21 16.99
CA PHE A 22 5.88 8.99 18.10
C PHE A 22 4.87 9.99 18.67
N ILE A 23 4.07 10.64 17.83
CA ILE A 23 3.01 11.56 18.25
C ILE A 23 1.91 10.81 19.01
N GLN A 24 1.58 9.57 18.64
CA GLN A 24 0.58 8.77 19.37
C GLN A 24 0.98 8.45 20.83
N PHE A 25 2.27 8.50 21.17
CA PHE A 25 2.72 8.39 22.57
C PHE A 25 2.56 9.69 23.38
N THR A 26 2.21 10.80 22.72
CA THR A 26 1.91 12.07 23.38
C THR A 26 0.39 12.19 23.62
N PRO A 27 -0.06 12.95 24.63
CA PRO A 27 -1.48 13.17 24.90
C PRO A 27 -2.16 14.10 23.88
N ILE A 28 -1.56 14.28 22.70
CA ILE A 28 -2.11 15.11 21.62
C ILE A 28 -3.04 14.23 20.80
N ASP A 29 -4.34 14.57 20.80
CA ASP A 29 -5.29 13.94 19.89
C ASP A 29 -4.88 14.24 18.45
N VAL A 30 -4.56 13.19 17.68
CA VAL A 30 -4.25 13.32 16.26
C VAL A 30 -5.58 13.41 15.50
N PRO A 31 -5.94 14.58 14.95
CA PRO A 31 -7.18 14.70 14.19
C PRO A 31 -7.12 13.82 12.94
N SER A 32 -8.27 13.28 12.54
CA SER A 32 -8.39 12.53 11.30
C SER A 32 -7.98 13.40 10.11
N VAL A 33 -7.36 12.76 9.11
CA VAL A 33 -6.95 13.44 7.89
C VAL A 33 -8.22 13.94 7.17
N PRO A 34 -8.35 15.24 6.87
CA PRO A 34 -9.52 15.76 6.17
C PRO A 34 -9.70 15.09 4.80
N THR A 35 -10.94 14.78 4.43
CA THR A 35 -11.26 14.10 3.16
C THR A 35 -10.73 14.86 1.94
N ASP A 36 -10.77 16.20 1.98
CA ASP A 36 -10.25 17.04 0.91
C ASP A 36 -8.74 16.86 0.70
N LEU A 37 -7.98 16.67 1.79
CA LEU A 37 -6.54 16.43 1.72
C LEU A 37 -6.24 15.05 1.13
N ASN A 38 -7.06 14.04 1.44
CA ASN A 38 -6.97 12.71 0.81
C ASN A 38 -7.23 12.77 -0.70
N HIS A 39 -8.25 13.52 -1.14
CA HIS A 39 -8.52 13.70 -2.58
C HIS A 39 -7.35 14.38 -3.31
N ILE A 40 -6.79 15.43 -2.71
CA ILE A 40 -5.62 16.12 -3.26
C ILE A 40 -4.44 15.14 -3.36
N ALA A 41 -4.15 14.39 -2.31
CA ALA A 41 -3.07 13.39 -2.30
C ALA A 41 -3.28 12.31 -3.39
N GLN A 42 -4.50 11.84 -3.59
CA GLN A 42 -4.84 10.89 -4.65
C GLN A 42 -4.62 11.45 -6.06
N ILE A 43 -4.93 12.74 -6.30
CA ILE A 43 -4.66 13.39 -7.59
C ILE A 43 -3.14 13.46 -7.85
N PHE A 44 -2.35 13.85 -6.85
CA PHE A 44 -0.88 13.89 -6.99
C PHE A 44 -0.29 12.50 -7.21
N LEU A 45 -0.75 11.50 -6.45
CA LEU A 45 -0.30 10.12 -6.58
C LEU A 45 -0.68 9.54 -7.95
N GLY A 46 -1.92 9.73 -8.39
CA GLY A 46 -2.38 9.32 -9.72
C GLY A 46 -1.59 10.00 -10.83
N SER A 47 -1.31 11.30 -10.70
CA SER A 47 -0.46 12.03 -11.65
C SER A 47 0.98 11.50 -11.67
N TYR A 48 1.54 11.18 -10.51
CA TYR A 48 2.88 10.58 -10.39
C TYR A 48 2.94 9.20 -11.04
N ILE A 49 1.97 8.32 -10.75
CA ILE A 49 1.86 7.00 -11.40
C ILE A 49 1.71 7.15 -12.91
N GLY A 50 0.89 8.11 -13.35
CA GLY A 50 0.73 8.44 -14.77
C GLY A 50 2.04 8.86 -15.45
N LEU A 51 2.88 9.65 -14.78
CA LEU A 51 4.20 10.05 -15.28
C LEU A 51 5.20 8.89 -15.34
N LEU A 52 5.03 7.85 -14.52
CA LEU A 52 5.86 6.65 -14.56
C LEU A 52 5.52 5.74 -15.76
N LEU A 53 4.30 5.84 -16.30
CA LEU A 53 3.88 5.06 -17.47
C LEU A 53 4.54 5.58 -18.75
N LYS A 54 5.44 4.78 -19.31
CA LYS A 54 6.10 5.09 -20.59
C LYS A 54 5.33 4.45 -21.76
N PRO A 55 5.21 5.12 -22.93
CA PRO A 55 4.46 4.60 -24.07
C PRO A 55 4.90 3.20 -24.55
N HIS A 56 6.19 2.86 -24.40
CA HIS A 56 6.70 1.53 -24.77
C HIS A 56 6.26 0.42 -23.80
N MET A 57 5.93 0.75 -22.54
CA MET A 57 5.43 -0.22 -21.56
C MET A 57 4.01 -0.69 -21.91
N LEU A 58 3.26 0.13 -22.65
CA LEU A 58 1.91 -0.21 -23.13
C LEU A 58 1.94 -1.13 -24.36
N LYS A 59 3.08 -1.27 -25.03
CA LYS A 59 3.27 -2.21 -26.14
C LYS A 59 3.61 -3.59 -25.59
N LEU A 60 2.64 -4.25 -24.94
CA LEU A 60 2.80 -5.62 -24.47
C LEU A 60 2.44 -6.62 -25.57
N SER A 61 3.25 -7.68 -25.67
CA SER A 61 2.87 -8.85 -26.47
C SER A 61 1.76 -9.63 -25.76
N LYS A 62 0.90 -10.33 -26.53
CA LYS A 62 -0.17 -11.19 -25.98
C LYS A 62 0.37 -12.19 -24.94
N LYS A 63 1.56 -12.74 -25.17
CA LYS A 63 2.24 -13.65 -24.24
C LYS A 63 2.57 -12.98 -22.92
N LEU A 64 3.08 -11.75 -22.94
CA LEU A 64 3.40 -10.99 -21.74
C LEU A 64 2.14 -10.63 -20.94
N LEU A 65 1.06 -10.25 -21.64
CA LEU A 65 -0.24 -10.00 -21.01
C LEU A 65 -0.79 -11.25 -20.33
N LEU A 66 -0.78 -12.40 -21.00
CA LEU A 66 -1.27 -13.66 -20.43
C LEU A 66 -0.43 -14.10 -19.23
N LEU A 67 0.91 -13.97 -19.32
CA LEU A 67 1.80 -14.30 -18.21
C LEU A 67 1.59 -13.36 -17.02
N GLY A 68 1.44 -12.06 -17.28
CA GLY A 68 1.14 -11.06 -16.25
C GLY A 68 -0.19 -11.35 -15.56
N LEU A 69 -1.24 -11.62 -16.33
CA LEU A 69 -2.56 -11.96 -15.77
C LEU A 69 -2.50 -13.27 -14.97
N GLY A 70 -1.81 -14.29 -15.48
CA GLY A 70 -1.59 -15.55 -14.76
C GLY A 70 -0.86 -15.34 -13.44
N SER A 71 0.19 -14.51 -13.43
CA SER A 71 0.92 -14.17 -12.20
C SER A 71 0.04 -13.42 -11.20
N ALA A 72 -0.80 -12.49 -11.66
CA ALA A 72 -1.73 -11.76 -10.79
C ALA A 72 -2.74 -12.71 -10.15
N ILE A 73 -3.32 -13.64 -10.91
CA ILE A 73 -4.24 -14.65 -10.39
C ILE A 73 -3.56 -15.52 -9.33
N ILE A 74 -2.34 -15.99 -9.59
CA ILE A 74 -1.58 -16.80 -8.62
C ILE A 74 -1.34 -15.99 -7.33
N LEU A 75 -0.92 -14.73 -7.44
CA LEU A 75 -0.71 -13.87 -6.27
C LEU A 75 -2.00 -13.65 -5.48
N LEU A 76 -3.14 -13.45 -6.15
CA LEU A 76 -4.44 -13.32 -5.49
C LEU A 76 -4.82 -14.59 -4.73
N ILE A 77 -4.63 -15.77 -5.32
CA ILE A 77 -4.92 -17.06 -4.68
C ILE A 77 -4.03 -17.26 -3.46
N VAL A 78 -2.73 -16.99 -3.60
CA VAL A 78 -1.77 -17.14 -2.48
C VAL A 78 -2.12 -16.18 -1.36
N THR A 79 -2.37 -14.91 -1.67
CA THR A 79 -2.78 -13.88 -0.70
C THR A 79 -4.06 -14.26 0.03
N TYR A 80 -5.05 -14.78 -0.71
CA TYR A 80 -6.30 -15.24 -0.12
C TYR A 80 -6.06 -16.41 0.86
N GLY A 81 -5.25 -17.39 0.45
CA GLY A 81 -4.91 -18.54 1.28
C GLY A 81 -4.16 -18.13 2.56
N THR A 82 -3.16 -17.26 2.44
CA THR A 82 -2.40 -16.77 3.60
C THR A 82 -3.25 -15.88 4.50
N SER A 83 -4.11 -15.03 3.93
CA SER A 83 -5.08 -14.22 4.67
C SER A 83 -6.02 -15.09 5.52
N TRP A 84 -6.53 -16.19 4.97
CA TRP A 84 -7.39 -17.10 5.71
C TRP A 84 -6.67 -17.75 6.90
N ILE A 85 -5.44 -18.20 6.69
CA ILE A 85 -4.58 -18.74 7.76
C ILE A 85 -4.35 -17.68 8.84
N LEU A 86 -4.05 -16.44 8.44
CA LEU A 86 -3.73 -15.34 9.36
C LEU A 86 -4.96 -14.90 10.16
N ARG A 87 -6.14 -14.87 9.52
CA ARG A 87 -7.43 -14.63 10.19
C ARG A 87 -7.70 -15.67 11.26
N GLU A 88 -7.50 -16.94 10.98
CA GLU A 88 -7.77 -18.00 11.96
C GLU A 88 -6.73 -18.03 13.08
N ALA A 89 -5.47 -17.72 12.77
CA ALA A 89 -4.39 -17.69 13.75
C ALA A 89 -4.44 -16.49 14.71
N LEU A 90 -4.85 -15.31 14.22
CA LEU A 90 -4.77 -14.04 14.96
C LEU A 90 -6.14 -13.39 15.24
N GLY A 91 -7.24 -13.97 14.74
CA GLY A 91 -8.60 -13.44 14.94
C GLY A 91 -8.89 -12.12 14.21
N MET A 92 -8.04 -11.71 13.27
CA MET A 92 -8.18 -10.43 12.55
C MET A 92 -9.34 -10.45 11.54
N SER A 93 -9.84 -9.26 11.19
CA SER A 93 -10.81 -9.11 10.10
C SER A 93 -10.21 -9.59 8.77
N PHE A 94 -11.06 -10.09 7.86
CA PHE A 94 -10.60 -10.52 6.53
C PHE A 94 -9.93 -9.37 5.76
N ALA A 95 -10.41 -8.13 5.93
CA ALA A 95 -9.83 -6.97 5.27
C ALA A 95 -8.39 -6.71 5.77
N THR A 96 -8.17 -6.70 7.08
CA THR A 96 -6.83 -6.52 7.68
C THR A 96 -5.89 -7.68 7.34
N SER A 97 -6.35 -8.94 7.44
CA SER A 97 -5.52 -10.11 7.13
C SER A 97 -5.16 -10.19 5.63
N TYR A 98 -6.09 -9.78 4.76
CA TYR A 98 -5.85 -9.77 3.32
C TYR A 98 -4.92 -8.65 2.90
N LEU A 99 -5.14 -7.42 3.40
CA LEU A 99 -4.30 -6.28 3.06
C LEU A 99 -2.89 -6.38 3.66
N SER A 100 -2.72 -7.02 4.83
CA SER A 100 -1.39 -7.23 5.41
C SER A 100 -0.54 -8.28 4.66
N THR A 101 -1.18 -9.20 3.93
CA THR A 101 -0.50 -10.26 3.18
C THR A 101 -0.43 -9.99 1.67
N ALA A 102 -1.22 -9.02 1.19
CA ALA A 102 -1.27 -8.67 -0.23
C ALA A 102 0.06 -8.07 -0.70
N PRO A 103 0.67 -8.59 -1.76
CA PRO A 103 1.78 -7.93 -2.42
C PRO A 103 1.24 -6.73 -3.21
N GLY A 104 1.62 -5.51 -2.82
CA GLY A 104 1.16 -4.28 -3.46
C GLY A 104 2.09 -3.08 -3.23
N GLY A 105 1.81 -1.99 -3.92
CA GLY A 105 2.45 -0.71 -3.66
C GLY A 105 1.97 -0.15 -2.33
N LEU A 106 2.90 0.23 -1.43
CA LEU A 106 2.60 0.81 -0.12
C LEU A 106 1.62 2.00 -0.21
N ASP A 107 1.67 2.73 -1.32
CA ASP A 107 0.81 3.85 -1.67
C ASP A 107 -0.63 3.42 -1.99
N GLN A 108 -0.82 2.34 -2.75
CA GLN A 108 -2.15 1.83 -3.10
C GLN A 108 -2.82 1.11 -1.93
N MET A 109 -2.04 0.38 -1.14
CA MET A 109 -2.57 -0.42 -0.03
C MET A 109 -3.15 0.45 1.09
N GLY A 110 -2.53 1.60 1.39
CA GLY A 110 -3.06 2.54 2.37
C GLY A 110 -4.40 3.17 1.94
N LEU A 111 -4.56 3.44 0.65
CA LEU A 111 -5.83 3.94 0.10
C LEU A 111 -6.95 2.90 0.19
N ILE A 112 -6.65 1.65 -0.19
CA ILE A 112 -7.63 0.56 -0.12
C ILE A 112 -8.00 0.27 1.34
N ALA A 113 -7.02 0.24 2.25
CA ALA A 113 -7.24 0.05 3.69
C ALA A 113 -8.20 1.09 4.26
N SER A 114 -7.98 2.37 3.95
CA SER A 114 -8.88 3.46 4.34
C SER A 114 -10.28 3.30 3.75
N ALA A 115 -10.39 2.93 2.47
CA ALA A 115 -11.68 2.74 1.81
C ALA A 115 -12.49 1.58 2.43
N VAL A 116 -11.83 0.48 2.80
CA VAL A 116 -12.49 -0.69 3.41
C VAL A 116 -12.53 -0.67 4.93
N HIS A 117 -12.06 0.42 5.55
CA HIS A 117 -11.98 0.58 7.01
C HIS A 117 -11.21 -0.59 7.68
N ALA A 118 -10.11 -1.00 7.04
CA ALA A 118 -9.21 -1.97 7.64
C ALA A 118 -8.46 -1.34 8.82
N GLU A 119 -8.27 -2.15 9.86
CA GLU A 119 -7.57 -1.81 11.11
C GLU A 119 -6.07 -2.11 11.03
#